data_AF-A0A9N9RAD2-F1
#
_entry.id   AF-A0A9N9RAD2-F1
#
_cell.length_a   1.000
_cell.length_b   1.000
_cell.length_c   1.000
_cell.angle_alpha   90.00
_cell.angle_beta   90.00
_cell.angle_gamma   90.00
#
_symmetry.space_group_name_H-M   'P 1'
#
loop_
_entity.id
_entity.type
_entity.pdbx_description
1 polymer ?
#
loop_
_entity_poly.entity_id
_entity_poly.type
_entity_poly.pdbx_seq_one_letter_code
_entity_poly.pdbx_strand_id
1 'polypeptide(L)'
;MNGRLLIRSFYNNFAKSTHFQSNAPSCTRLFIGVLVKDFSTKTQSAFVEKKHCNIGTIGHVDHGKTTLTAAITKVLANDGLAKFVSYDEIDRAPEERSRGITINAAHVGYSTKVRHYAHTDCPGHADYIRNMISGASQMDAAILVVAANDGPMPQTREHLLLAKQVGIKYILVYINKADIVDNELLELVEIEMRELLSDFGYDGNTVPMICGSALKALNGDESEFGAPSIRKLLETMDDYVPPIVRDLQSPFLMPIDNAFTVPGRGTVVVGTIKRGVMKRNDEADLIGFGHNIKTTLSDIQIFKKSVTEALAGDNVGVLLRGMKIKSVETGMLLCAAKSFKLSNHYKAKIYFLTRNEGGRKKPIFSKYSQQMFSGTWNIACRIDLDPSLHMMMPGDHGEVYLTLLEGMVMTQGQPFTIRENNVTVATGIITDTLPSIEVPKGRLGKVVMKYDD
;
A
#
# COMPACT_ATOMS: atom_id res chain seq x y z
N MET A 1 -29.60 3.14 53.92
CA MET A 1 -28.94 2.18 54.82
C MET A 1 -29.68 0.85 54.75
N ASN A 2 -28.94 -0.23 54.46
CA ASN A 2 -29.27 -1.67 54.62
C ASN A 2 -30.50 -2.20 53.85
N GLY A 3 -30.47 -3.36 53.20
CA GLY A 3 -29.47 -4.43 53.16
C GLY A 3 -29.95 -5.52 52.20
N ARG A 4 -28.98 -6.12 51.53
CA ARG A 4 -29.06 -7.31 50.67
C ARG A 4 -29.58 -8.55 51.44
N LEU A 5 -30.21 -9.47 50.68
CA LEU A 5 -29.96 -10.94 50.59
C LEU A 5 -31.21 -11.85 50.70
N LEU A 6 -31.44 -12.54 49.57
CA LEU A 6 -31.65 -14.00 49.40
C LEU A 6 -33.03 -14.66 49.59
N ILE A 7 -33.47 -15.26 48.48
CA ILE A 7 -33.90 -16.67 48.34
C ILE A 7 -35.18 -17.10 49.08
N ARG A 8 -36.29 -17.23 48.35
CA ARG A 8 -37.05 -18.48 48.06
C ARG A 8 -38.49 -18.17 47.59
N SER A 9 -39.05 -19.07 46.79
CA SER A 9 -40.48 -19.17 46.41
C SER A 9 -40.87 -18.13 45.34
N PHE A 10 -41.38 -18.47 44.17
CA PHE A 10 -42.61 -19.23 43.94
C PHE A 10 -42.53 -19.96 42.58
N TYR A 11 -42.17 -21.24 42.61
CA TYR A 11 -42.63 -22.21 41.63
C TYR A 11 -43.93 -22.79 42.22
N ASN A 12 -45.07 -22.37 41.69
CA ASN A 12 -46.38 -23.05 41.70
C ASN A 12 -47.49 -22.00 41.61
N ASN A 13 -48.06 -21.82 40.42
CA ASN A 13 -49.47 -21.51 40.23
C ASN A 13 -49.81 -21.54 38.74
N PHE A 14 -49.90 -22.73 38.16
CA PHE A 14 -50.73 -22.95 36.97
C PHE A 14 -51.32 -24.36 37.04
N ALA A 15 -52.36 -24.49 37.86
CA ALA A 15 -53.31 -25.58 37.78
C ALA A 15 -54.70 -24.96 37.64
N LYS A 16 -55.35 -25.14 36.48
CA LYS A 16 -56.79 -25.39 36.36
C LYS A 16 -57.25 -25.63 34.92
N SER A 17 -57.90 -26.79 34.76
CA SER A 17 -58.96 -27.13 33.79
C SER A 17 -58.45 -27.48 32.38
N THR A 18 -58.82 -28.59 31.73
CA THR A 18 -59.99 -29.47 31.82
C THR A 18 -59.67 -30.84 31.15
N HIS A 19 -60.36 -31.89 31.64
CA HIS A 19 -60.69 -33.22 31.09
C HIS A 19 -60.22 -33.59 29.65
N PHE A 20 -59.76 -34.81 29.35
CA PHE A 20 -60.57 -36.04 29.39
C PHE A 20 -59.69 -37.32 29.34
N GLN A 21 -60.15 -38.38 30.02
CA GLN A 21 -59.53 -39.71 30.12
C GLN A 21 -59.72 -40.57 28.85
N SER A 22 -58.76 -41.43 28.53
CA SER A 22 -59.03 -42.88 28.39
C SER A 22 -57.74 -43.73 28.47
N ASN A 23 -57.86 -44.83 29.21
CA ASN A 23 -56.85 -45.81 29.62
C ASN A 23 -56.38 -46.71 28.44
N ALA A 24 -55.06 -46.87 28.22
CA ALA A 24 -54.21 -48.06 28.54
C ALA A 24 -54.20 -49.18 27.46
N PRO A 25 -53.20 -50.11 27.37
CA PRO A 25 -51.97 -50.28 28.16
C PRO A 25 -50.65 -50.63 27.38
N SER A 26 -49.52 -50.41 28.07
CA SER A 26 -48.29 -51.23 28.19
C SER A 26 -47.38 -51.63 27.00
N CYS A 27 -46.07 -51.62 27.34
CA CYS A 27 -44.91 -52.29 26.72
C CYS A 27 -44.27 -51.55 25.53
N THR A 28 -42.97 -51.23 25.45
CA THR A 28 -41.76 -51.67 26.17
C THR A 28 -40.63 -50.65 25.88
N ARG A 29 -39.75 -50.40 26.86
CA ARG A 29 -38.36 -49.87 26.78
C ARG A 29 -37.95 -49.03 25.55
N LEU A 30 -37.41 -47.83 25.77
CA LEU A 30 -36.02 -47.54 25.39
C LEU A 30 -35.45 -46.30 26.07
N PHE A 31 -34.13 -46.32 26.20
CA PHE A 31 -33.30 -45.55 27.10
C PHE A 31 -33.28 -44.03 26.83
N ILE A 32 -33.02 -43.33 27.94
CA ILE A 32 -32.83 -41.90 28.15
C ILE A 32 -31.73 -41.33 27.24
N GLY A 33 -32.07 -40.25 26.52
CA GLY A 33 -31.13 -39.29 25.95
C GLY A 33 -31.66 -37.88 26.20
N VAL A 34 -31.23 -37.24 27.29
CA VAL A 34 -31.61 -35.87 27.65
C VAL A 34 -30.97 -34.90 26.66
N LEU A 35 -31.78 -34.30 25.80
CA LEU A 35 -31.42 -33.14 24.98
C LEU A 35 -31.83 -31.87 25.74
N VAL A 36 -30.90 -31.30 26.51
CA VAL A 36 -31.06 -29.93 27.04
C VAL A 36 -30.79 -28.95 25.89
N LYS A 37 -31.86 -28.29 25.43
CA LYS A 37 -31.75 -27.10 24.58
C LYS A 37 -31.40 -25.91 25.46
N ASP A 38 -30.11 -25.56 25.54
CA ASP A 38 -29.69 -24.26 26.03
C ASP A 38 -29.84 -23.22 24.92
N PHE A 39 -30.91 -22.43 25.03
CA PHE A 39 -31.09 -21.18 24.28
C PHE A 39 -30.10 -20.15 24.83
N SER A 40 -28.89 -20.10 24.25
CA SER A 40 -27.96 -18.99 24.46
C SER A 40 -28.17 -17.95 23.36
N THR A 41 -28.91 -16.89 23.68
CA THR A 41 -28.93 -15.66 22.88
C THR A 41 -27.58 -14.95 23.03
N LYS A 42 -26.55 -15.44 22.34
CA LYS A 42 -25.44 -14.58 21.95
C LYS A 42 -25.95 -13.68 20.85
N THR A 43 -26.27 -12.44 21.21
CA THR A 43 -26.24 -11.33 20.27
C THR A 43 -24.82 -11.28 19.70
N GLN A 44 -24.59 -12.01 18.60
CA GLN A 44 -23.44 -11.76 17.75
C GLN A 44 -23.62 -10.32 17.29
N SER A 45 -22.95 -9.38 17.96
CA SER A 45 -22.66 -8.09 17.36
C SER A 45 -21.93 -8.44 16.07
N ALA A 46 -22.62 -8.35 14.94
CA ALA A 46 -22.01 -8.42 13.64
C ALA A 46 -20.98 -7.29 13.61
N PHE A 47 -19.72 -7.60 13.92
CA PHE A 47 -18.61 -6.73 13.64
C PHE A 47 -18.61 -6.62 12.12
N VAL A 48 -19.20 -5.54 11.60
CA VAL A 48 -19.05 -5.18 10.21
C VAL A 48 -17.56 -5.01 10.00
N GLU A 49 -16.95 -5.94 9.29
CA GLU A 49 -15.53 -5.94 9.01
C GLU A 49 -15.22 -4.69 8.19
N LYS A 50 -14.54 -3.72 8.82
CA LYS A 50 -14.25 -2.43 8.19
C LYS A 50 -13.29 -2.68 7.03
N LYS A 51 -13.61 -2.14 5.86
CA LYS A 51 -12.80 -2.32 4.65
C LYS A 51 -11.42 -1.70 4.85
N HIS A 52 -10.38 -2.38 4.34
CA HIS A 52 -8.99 -1.92 4.42
C HIS A 52 -8.62 -1.03 3.23
N CYS A 53 -7.91 0.06 3.48
CA CYS A 53 -7.42 0.99 2.47
C CYS A 53 -5.96 1.36 2.76
N ASN A 54 -5.08 1.22 1.77
CA ASN A 54 -3.69 1.64 1.88
C ASN A 54 -3.57 3.08 1.39
N ILE A 55 -3.06 3.95 2.26
CA ILE A 55 -2.84 5.35 1.92
C ILE A 55 -1.42 5.76 2.26
N GLY A 56 -1.00 6.92 1.78
CA GLY A 56 0.26 7.48 2.23
C GLY A 56 0.44 8.95 1.88
N THR A 57 1.36 9.58 2.57
CA THR A 57 1.71 10.99 2.41
C THR A 57 2.82 11.15 1.38
N ILE A 58 2.58 12.01 0.39
CA ILE A 58 3.56 12.41 -0.62
C ILE A 58 3.63 13.94 -0.66
N GLY A 59 4.75 14.48 -1.15
CA GLY A 59 4.96 15.93 -1.25
C GLY A 59 6.38 16.36 -0.95
N HIS A 60 6.69 17.63 -1.18
CA HIS A 60 8.02 18.20 -1.02
C HIS A 60 8.59 18.07 0.41
N VAL A 61 9.90 18.21 0.54
CA VAL A 61 10.61 18.26 1.84
C VAL A 61 10.03 19.40 2.68
N ASP A 62 9.98 19.25 4.00
CA ASP A 62 9.53 20.27 4.95
C ASP A 62 8.08 20.79 4.80
N HIS A 63 7.27 20.18 3.92
CA HIS A 63 5.83 20.45 3.85
C HIS A 63 5.03 19.82 5.00
N GLY A 64 5.66 18.99 5.84
CA GLY A 64 5.06 18.45 7.06
C GLY A 64 4.32 17.12 6.90
N LYS A 65 4.77 16.24 6.00
CA LYS A 65 4.21 14.87 5.80
C LYS A 65 4.18 14.06 7.09
N THR A 66 5.34 13.90 7.74
CA THR A 66 5.50 13.13 8.97
C THR A 66 4.73 13.77 10.15
N THR A 67 4.71 15.11 10.22
CA THR A 67 3.90 15.84 11.20
C THR A 67 2.41 15.56 11.01
N LEU A 68 1.92 15.53 9.76
CA LEU A 68 0.54 15.19 9.44
C LEU A 68 0.21 13.75 9.85
N THR A 69 1.09 12.80 9.54
CA THR A 69 0.94 11.39 9.94
C THR A 69 0.84 11.26 11.47
N ALA A 70 1.71 11.93 12.23
CA ALA A 70 1.65 11.96 13.68
C ALA A 70 0.34 12.60 14.19
N ALA A 71 -0.09 13.72 13.60
CA ALA A 71 -1.33 14.41 13.97
C ALA A 71 -2.57 13.54 13.76
N ILE A 72 -2.65 12.82 12.63
CA ILE A 72 -3.73 11.87 12.35
C ILE A 72 -3.84 10.82 13.45
N THR A 73 -2.72 10.21 13.84
CA THR A 73 -2.74 9.18 14.89
C THR A 73 -3.13 9.75 16.25
N LYS A 74 -2.78 11.01 16.54
CA LYS A 74 -3.11 11.68 17.81
C LYS A 74 -4.60 11.99 17.90
N VAL A 75 -5.15 12.62 16.86
CA VAL A 75 -6.57 12.98 16.82
C VAL A 75 -7.44 11.72 16.92
N LEU A 76 -7.10 10.65 16.19
CA LEU A 76 -7.83 9.38 16.27
C LEU A 76 -7.59 8.62 17.57
N ALA A 77 -6.46 8.81 18.25
CA ALA A 77 -6.22 8.19 19.56
C ALA A 77 -7.13 8.81 20.64
N ASN A 78 -7.41 10.11 20.56
CA ASN A 78 -8.37 10.76 21.45
C ASN A 78 -9.78 10.17 21.29
N ASP A 79 -10.13 9.72 20.09
CA ASP A 79 -11.41 9.06 19.78
C ASP A 79 -11.39 7.54 20.07
N GLY A 80 -10.27 7.00 20.55
CA GLY A 80 -10.09 5.56 20.83
C GLY A 80 -9.97 4.69 19.57
N LEU A 81 -9.71 5.29 18.40
CA LEU A 81 -9.68 4.62 17.10
C LEU A 81 -8.27 4.31 16.58
N ALA A 82 -7.24 4.79 17.26
CA ALA A 82 -5.84 4.57 16.92
C ALA A 82 -4.95 4.52 18.17
N LYS A 83 -3.73 4.01 18.01
CA LYS A 83 -2.64 4.23 18.97
C LYS A 83 -1.83 5.43 18.48
N PHE A 84 -1.64 6.43 19.33
CA PHE A 84 -0.78 7.57 19.00
C PHE A 84 0.65 7.10 18.71
N VAL A 85 1.21 7.60 17.61
CA VAL A 85 2.61 7.42 17.22
C VAL A 85 3.20 8.81 17.07
N SER A 86 4.22 9.12 17.88
CA SER A 86 4.87 10.44 17.84
C SER A 86 5.74 10.62 16.60
N TYR A 87 6.09 11.87 16.30
CA TYR A 87 7.02 12.22 15.22
C TYR A 87 8.33 11.40 15.29
N ASP A 88 8.95 11.33 16.48
CA ASP A 88 10.20 10.58 16.71
C ASP A 88 10.04 9.05 16.60
N GLU A 89 8.81 8.55 16.72
CA GLU A 89 8.48 7.15 16.50
C GLU A 89 8.14 6.84 15.04
N ILE A 90 7.96 7.83 14.18
CA ILE A 90 7.85 7.64 12.73
C ILE A 90 9.27 7.74 12.14
N ASP A 91 9.97 8.83 12.44
CA ASP A 91 11.39 9.04 12.11
C ASP A 91 12.31 8.39 13.17
N ARG A 92 12.38 7.05 13.12
CA ARG A 92 13.10 6.25 14.12
C ARG A 92 14.60 6.19 13.89
N ALA A 93 15.05 6.31 12.64
CA ALA A 93 16.45 6.06 12.33
C ALA A 93 17.34 7.17 12.94
N PRO A 94 18.52 6.83 13.50
CA PRO A 94 19.45 7.83 14.02
C PRO A 94 19.84 8.89 12.98
N GLU A 95 19.93 8.48 11.72
CA GLU A 95 20.20 9.35 10.57
C GLU A 95 19.03 10.29 10.25
N GLU A 96 17.79 9.83 10.40
CA GLU A 96 16.58 10.66 10.20
C GLU A 96 16.51 11.76 11.27
N ARG A 97 16.74 11.40 12.55
CA ARG A 97 16.70 12.36 13.66
C ARG A 97 17.79 13.42 13.60
N SER A 98 18.99 13.06 13.12
CA SER A 98 20.11 13.99 13.00
C SER A 98 19.97 14.94 11.81
N ARG A 99 19.32 14.49 10.72
CA ARG A 99 19.12 15.29 9.51
C ARG A 99 17.76 15.98 9.43
N GLY A 100 16.80 15.59 10.26
CA GLY A 100 15.43 16.13 10.25
C GLY A 100 14.64 15.78 8.99
N ILE A 101 15.01 14.70 8.29
CA ILE A 101 14.35 14.26 7.05
C ILE A 101 14.00 12.78 7.14
N THR A 102 12.82 12.41 6.64
CA THR A 102 12.42 11.00 6.48
C THR A 102 13.27 10.35 5.41
N ILE A 103 13.84 9.18 5.73
CA ILE A 103 14.70 8.41 4.82
C ILE A 103 13.97 7.13 4.43
N ASN A 104 13.46 6.39 5.41
CA ASN A 104 12.75 5.14 5.22
C ASN A 104 11.25 5.35 5.20
N ALA A 105 10.53 4.56 4.41
CA ALA A 105 9.08 4.56 4.46
C ALA A 105 8.61 3.99 5.82
N ALA A 106 7.79 4.74 6.53
CA ALA A 106 7.25 4.34 7.83
C ALA A 106 5.78 3.91 7.69
N HIS A 107 5.42 2.77 8.28
CA HIS A 107 4.06 2.25 8.23
C HIS A 107 3.34 2.44 9.56
N VAL A 108 2.17 3.05 9.52
CA VAL A 108 1.32 3.32 10.69
C VAL A 108 -0.11 2.86 10.41
N GLY A 109 -0.73 2.17 11.37
CA GLY A 109 -2.11 1.70 11.26
C GLY A 109 -3.06 2.52 12.12
N TYR A 110 -4.21 2.92 11.55
CA TYR A 110 -5.30 3.55 12.29
C TYR A 110 -6.65 3.19 11.67
N SER A 111 -7.74 3.58 12.32
CA SER A 111 -9.09 3.33 11.80
C SER A 111 -9.97 4.57 11.91
N THR A 112 -10.89 4.73 10.98
CA THR A 112 -12.03 5.64 11.13
C THR A 112 -13.24 4.84 11.60
N LYS A 113 -14.40 5.49 11.70
CA LYS A 113 -15.67 4.77 11.94
C LYS A 113 -16.01 3.84 10.76
N VAL A 114 -15.54 4.14 9.55
CA VAL A 114 -15.91 3.45 8.31
C VAL A 114 -14.87 2.40 7.89
N ARG A 115 -13.57 2.71 7.97
CA ARG A 115 -12.50 1.90 7.34
C ARG A 115 -11.28 1.71 8.23
N HIS A 116 -10.48 0.70 7.91
CA HIS A 116 -9.12 0.52 8.42
C HIS A 116 -8.12 1.10 7.41
N TYR A 117 -7.16 1.87 7.92
CA TYR A 117 -6.13 2.50 7.12
C TYR A 117 -4.75 1.97 7.51
N ALA A 118 -3.99 1.51 6.51
CA ALA A 118 -2.55 1.39 6.61
C ALA A 118 -1.93 2.60 5.90
N HIS A 119 -1.24 3.44 6.66
CA HIS A 119 -0.62 4.67 6.20
C HIS A 119 0.88 4.45 6.01
N THR A 120 1.39 4.78 4.83
CA THR A 120 2.82 4.78 4.50
C THR A 120 3.32 6.22 4.37
N ASP A 121 4.18 6.66 5.29
CA ASP A 121 4.81 7.98 5.23
C ASP A 121 6.01 7.91 4.28
N CYS A 122 5.95 8.62 3.14
CA CYS A 122 7.00 8.59 2.13
C CYS A 122 7.99 9.75 2.28
N PRO A 123 9.29 9.51 2.01
CA PRO A 123 10.30 10.56 2.07
C PRO A 123 10.10 11.61 0.98
N GLY A 124 10.41 12.86 1.32
CA GLY A 124 10.22 14.01 0.42
C GLY A 124 11.45 14.40 -0.41
N HIS A 125 12.62 13.92 -0.02
CA HIS A 125 13.91 14.40 -0.54
C HIS A 125 14.28 13.69 -1.84
N ALA A 126 14.89 14.41 -2.78
CA ALA A 126 15.22 13.91 -4.10
C ALA A 126 16.12 12.64 -4.05
N ASP A 127 17.04 12.59 -3.09
CA ASP A 127 17.92 11.43 -2.93
C ASP A 127 17.19 10.13 -2.52
N TYR A 128 16.00 10.24 -1.92
CA TYR A 128 15.25 9.10 -1.38
C TYR A 128 14.00 8.75 -2.20
N ILE A 129 13.92 9.22 -3.45
CA ILE A 129 12.76 8.93 -4.31
C ILE A 129 12.58 7.42 -4.56
N ARG A 130 13.65 6.62 -4.50
CA ARG A 130 13.54 5.14 -4.61
C ARG A 130 12.63 4.54 -3.54
N ASN A 131 12.74 5.06 -2.31
CA ASN A 131 11.94 4.62 -1.18
C ASN A 131 10.50 5.12 -1.33
N MET A 132 10.32 6.33 -1.88
CA MET A 132 9.00 6.86 -2.24
C MET A 132 8.31 5.97 -3.29
N ILE A 133 9.00 5.57 -4.37
CA ILE A 133 8.41 4.71 -5.42
C ILE A 133 7.93 3.39 -4.82
N SER A 134 8.76 2.78 -3.98
CA SER A 134 8.43 1.51 -3.31
C SER A 134 7.21 1.67 -2.40
N GLY A 135 7.15 2.75 -1.60
CA GLY A 135 6.01 3.03 -0.71
C GLY A 135 4.74 3.39 -1.47
N ALA A 136 4.83 4.26 -2.50
CA ALA A 136 3.73 4.65 -3.36
C ALA A 136 3.13 3.45 -4.10
N SER A 137 3.96 2.43 -4.42
CA SER A 137 3.48 1.21 -5.06
C SER A 137 2.41 0.48 -4.27
N GLN A 138 2.32 0.69 -2.96
CA GLN A 138 1.37 0.00 -2.09
C GLN A 138 0.05 0.76 -1.91
N MET A 139 0.04 2.05 -2.26
CA MET A 139 -1.06 2.96 -1.96
C MET A 139 -2.23 2.77 -2.95
N ASP A 140 -3.45 2.76 -2.41
CA ASP A 140 -4.68 2.85 -3.20
C ASP A 140 -5.06 4.33 -3.46
N ALA A 141 -4.75 5.20 -2.48
CA ALA A 141 -4.90 6.64 -2.54
C ALA A 141 -3.73 7.35 -1.87
N ALA A 142 -3.43 8.59 -2.28
CA ALA A 142 -2.36 9.38 -1.67
C ALA A 142 -2.87 10.71 -1.11
N ILE A 143 -2.23 11.17 -0.02
CA ILE A 143 -2.40 12.51 0.53
C ILE A 143 -1.22 13.34 0.08
N LEU A 144 -1.46 14.29 -0.82
CA LEU A 144 -0.46 15.26 -1.26
C LEU A 144 -0.39 16.42 -0.27
N VAL A 145 0.74 16.54 0.42
CA VAL A 145 0.97 17.59 1.41
C VAL A 145 1.70 18.76 0.78
N VAL A 146 1.08 19.93 0.83
CA VAL A 146 1.61 21.18 0.26
C VAL A 146 1.63 22.23 1.35
N ALA A 147 2.76 22.91 1.56
CA ALA A 147 2.83 24.00 2.51
C ALA A 147 2.25 25.27 1.90
N ALA A 148 1.34 25.94 2.61
CA ALA A 148 0.65 27.13 2.11
C ALA A 148 1.59 28.32 1.88
N ASN A 149 2.69 28.41 2.63
CA ASN A 149 3.69 29.46 2.47
C ASN A 149 4.66 29.24 1.29
N ASP A 150 4.79 28.00 0.81
CA ASP A 150 5.75 27.63 -0.25
C ASP A 150 5.07 27.31 -1.58
N GLY A 151 3.84 26.79 -1.55
CA GLY A 151 3.11 26.35 -2.73
C GLY A 151 3.69 25.09 -3.41
N PRO A 152 3.38 24.85 -4.69
CA PRO A 152 3.86 23.69 -5.44
C PRO A 152 5.35 23.77 -5.79
N MET A 153 6.15 22.92 -5.15
CA MET A 153 7.59 22.80 -5.38
C MET A 153 7.97 21.73 -6.42
N PRO A 154 9.22 21.68 -6.93
CA PRO A 154 9.65 20.70 -7.94
C PRO A 154 9.37 19.23 -7.55
N GLN A 155 9.62 18.86 -6.29
CA GLN A 155 9.34 17.51 -5.77
C GLN A 155 7.84 17.21 -5.68
N THR A 156 6.99 18.23 -5.51
CA THR A 156 5.52 18.04 -5.61
C THR A 156 5.15 17.55 -7.01
N ARG A 157 5.73 18.16 -8.05
CA ARG A 157 5.53 17.73 -9.45
C ARG A 157 6.05 16.32 -9.70
N GLU A 158 7.27 16.04 -9.24
CA GLU A 158 7.87 14.72 -9.39
C GLU A 158 7.06 13.63 -8.65
N HIS A 159 6.56 13.93 -7.46
CA HIS A 159 5.75 12.98 -6.71
C HIS A 159 4.39 12.71 -7.37
N LEU A 160 3.74 13.73 -7.93
CA LEU A 160 2.51 13.56 -8.70
C LEU A 160 2.71 12.68 -9.93
N LEU A 161 3.80 12.93 -10.66
CA LEU A 161 4.20 12.12 -11.82
C LEU A 161 4.40 10.66 -11.41
N LEU A 162 5.18 10.41 -10.35
CA LEU A 162 5.47 9.07 -9.88
C LEU A 162 4.21 8.36 -9.34
N ALA A 163 3.36 9.07 -8.59
CA ALA A 163 2.08 8.54 -8.12
C ALA A 163 1.20 8.08 -9.29
N LYS A 164 1.13 8.88 -10.35
CA LYS A 164 0.38 8.54 -11.57
C LYS A 164 0.96 7.31 -12.26
N GLN A 165 2.29 7.24 -12.38
CA GLN A 165 3.00 6.14 -13.02
C GLN A 165 2.84 4.82 -12.26
N VAL A 166 2.81 4.89 -10.93
CA VAL A 166 2.58 3.76 -10.06
C VAL A 166 1.11 3.29 -10.08
N GLY A 167 0.21 4.12 -10.61
CA GLY A 167 -1.20 3.78 -10.82
C GLY A 167 -2.12 4.25 -9.70
N ILE A 168 -1.69 5.19 -8.86
CA ILE A 168 -2.54 5.83 -7.85
C ILE A 168 -3.59 6.67 -8.58
N LYS A 169 -4.87 6.36 -8.37
CA LYS A 169 -5.98 7.03 -9.06
C LYS A 169 -6.58 8.18 -8.25
N TYR A 170 -6.57 8.04 -6.93
CA TYR A 170 -7.21 8.99 -6.02
C TYR A 170 -6.14 9.74 -5.23
N ILE A 171 -6.14 11.06 -5.34
CA ILE A 171 -5.28 11.95 -4.57
C ILE A 171 -6.16 12.94 -3.83
N LEU A 172 -5.84 13.21 -2.57
CA LEU A 172 -6.39 14.32 -1.81
C LEU A 172 -5.27 15.30 -1.49
N VAL A 173 -5.55 16.59 -1.52
CA VAL A 173 -4.55 17.62 -1.18
C VAL A 173 -4.81 18.12 0.23
N TYR A 174 -3.75 18.13 1.04
CA TYR A 174 -3.74 18.78 2.34
C TYR A 174 -2.81 20.00 2.28
N ILE A 175 -3.40 21.18 2.26
CA ILE A 175 -2.70 22.47 2.30
C ILE A 175 -2.35 22.75 3.77
N ASN A 176 -1.13 22.36 4.13
CA ASN A 176 -0.58 22.45 5.48
C ASN A 176 -0.02 23.86 5.77
N LYS A 177 0.23 24.15 7.05
CA LYS A 177 0.74 25.46 7.53
C LYS A 177 -0.21 26.62 7.16
N ALA A 178 -1.51 26.35 7.07
CA ALA A 178 -2.52 27.38 6.81
C ALA A 178 -2.61 28.44 7.94
N ASP A 179 -2.01 28.17 9.10
CA ASP A 179 -2.04 29.04 10.26
C ASP A 179 -1.08 30.24 10.20
N ILE A 180 -0.13 30.24 9.27
CA ILE A 180 0.89 31.29 9.13
C ILE A 180 0.67 32.16 7.88
N VAL A 181 -0.41 31.93 7.14
CA VAL A 181 -0.75 32.63 5.89
C VAL A 181 -2.14 33.25 5.97
N ASP A 182 -2.42 34.20 5.10
CA ASP A 182 -3.75 34.79 4.93
C ASP A 182 -4.61 34.00 3.94
N ASN A 183 -5.90 34.36 3.84
CA ASN A 183 -6.85 33.66 2.99
C ASN A 183 -6.58 33.87 1.49
N GLU A 184 -6.06 35.04 1.10
CA GLU A 184 -5.73 35.35 -0.29
C GLU A 184 -4.61 34.43 -0.82
N LEU A 185 -3.57 34.19 -0.02
CA LEU A 185 -2.50 33.27 -0.39
C LEU A 185 -2.99 31.81 -0.42
N LEU A 186 -3.90 31.41 0.47
CA LEU A 186 -4.50 30.07 0.45
C LEU A 186 -5.28 29.82 -0.84
N GLU A 187 -6.11 30.77 -1.26
CA GLU A 187 -6.87 30.68 -2.52
C GLU A 187 -5.93 30.59 -3.73
N LEU A 188 -4.85 31.38 -3.74
CA LEU A 188 -3.84 31.32 -4.81
C LEU A 188 -3.18 29.93 -4.89
N VAL A 189 -2.73 29.40 -3.75
CA VAL A 189 -2.12 28.06 -3.70
C VAL A 189 -3.12 26.98 -4.14
N GLU A 190 -4.40 27.13 -3.78
CA GLU A 190 -5.43 26.20 -4.22
C GLU A 190 -5.56 26.20 -5.75
N ILE A 191 -5.62 27.37 -6.40
CA ILE A 191 -5.70 27.50 -7.85
C ILE A 191 -4.48 26.86 -8.54
N GLU A 192 -3.27 27.20 -8.07
CA GLU A 192 -2.03 26.63 -8.63
C GLU A 192 -2.00 25.10 -8.50
N MET A 193 -2.51 24.56 -7.38
CA MET A 193 -2.60 23.13 -7.17
C MET A 193 -3.61 22.45 -8.09
N ARG A 194 -4.75 23.10 -8.38
CA ARG A 194 -5.76 22.56 -9.31
C ARG A 194 -5.22 22.50 -10.74
N GLU A 195 -4.52 23.55 -11.18
CA GLU A 195 -3.83 23.56 -12.47
C GLU A 195 -2.79 22.45 -12.55
N LEU A 196 -1.94 22.33 -11.52
CA LEU A 196 -0.90 21.31 -11.48
C LEU A 196 -1.47 19.88 -11.54
N LEU A 197 -2.54 19.60 -10.79
CA LEU A 197 -3.21 18.30 -10.83
C LEU A 197 -3.74 17.97 -12.23
N SER A 198 -4.32 18.97 -12.90
CA SER A 198 -4.84 18.86 -14.26
C SER A 198 -3.74 18.53 -15.27
N ASP A 199 -2.58 19.19 -15.15
CA ASP A 199 -1.40 18.92 -15.99
C ASP A 199 -0.90 17.48 -15.87
N PHE A 200 -0.98 16.87 -14.68
CA PHE A 200 -0.58 15.48 -14.43
C PHE A 200 -1.71 14.46 -14.66
N GLY A 201 -2.85 14.90 -15.20
CA GLY A 201 -3.96 14.04 -15.57
C GLY A 201 -4.82 13.55 -14.40
N TYR A 202 -4.86 14.32 -13.32
CA TYR A 202 -5.91 14.23 -12.29
C TYR A 202 -6.96 15.30 -12.57
N ASP A 203 -8.21 15.07 -12.16
CA ASP A 203 -9.25 16.09 -12.32
C ASP A 203 -9.13 17.13 -11.21
N GLY A 204 -8.38 18.21 -11.50
CA GLY A 204 -8.11 19.28 -10.55
C GLY A 204 -9.36 19.94 -9.98
N ASN A 205 -10.52 19.86 -10.65
CA ASN A 205 -11.77 20.43 -10.14
C ASN A 205 -12.45 19.53 -9.10
N THR A 206 -12.31 18.21 -9.22
CA THR A 206 -12.98 17.25 -8.32
C THR A 206 -12.10 16.74 -7.18
N VAL A 207 -10.77 16.88 -7.29
CA VAL A 207 -9.86 16.53 -6.20
C VAL A 207 -10.17 17.36 -4.95
N PRO A 208 -10.46 16.71 -3.79
CA PRO A 208 -10.71 17.42 -2.56
C PRO A 208 -9.43 18.08 -2.03
N MET A 209 -9.56 19.33 -1.60
CA MET A 209 -8.49 20.10 -0.98
C MET A 209 -8.93 20.56 0.41
N ILE A 210 -8.06 20.35 1.40
CA ILE A 210 -8.34 20.69 2.79
C ILE A 210 -7.19 21.54 3.32
N CYS A 211 -7.54 22.71 3.85
CA CYS A 211 -6.60 23.62 4.50
C CYS A 211 -6.53 23.32 6.00
N GLY A 212 -5.32 23.29 6.54
CA GLY A 212 -5.11 23.01 7.96
C GLY A 212 -3.68 23.23 8.42
N SER A 213 -3.43 22.94 9.69
CA SER A 213 -2.14 22.98 10.33
C SER A 213 -1.92 21.69 11.12
N ALA A 214 -1.11 20.81 10.53
CA ALA A 214 -0.74 19.54 11.17
C ALA A 214 -0.05 19.77 12.52
N LEU A 215 0.71 20.86 12.66
CA LEU A 215 1.39 21.20 13.91
C LEU A 215 0.40 21.62 15.00
N LYS A 216 -0.58 22.47 14.69
CA LYS A 216 -1.65 22.84 15.63
C LYS A 216 -2.49 21.63 16.03
N ALA A 217 -2.87 20.80 15.06
CA ALA A 217 -3.57 19.55 15.33
C ALA A 217 -2.76 18.60 16.23
N LEU A 218 -1.44 18.49 15.99
CA LEU A 218 -0.55 17.70 16.84
C LEU A 218 -0.42 18.29 18.25
N ASN A 219 -0.53 19.61 18.42
CA ASN A 219 -0.54 20.26 19.73
C ASN A 219 -1.89 20.16 20.45
N GLY A 220 -2.93 19.62 19.78
CA GLY A 220 -4.28 19.47 20.35
C GLY A 220 -5.14 20.72 20.27
N ASP A 221 -4.83 21.63 19.36
CA ASP A 221 -5.68 22.79 19.05
C ASP A 221 -6.99 22.33 18.40
N GLU A 222 -8.12 22.84 18.87
CA GLU A 222 -9.48 22.57 18.35
C GLU A 222 -10.00 23.73 17.47
N SER A 223 -9.14 24.67 17.07
CA SER A 223 -9.43 25.64 16.02
C SER A 223 -9.72 24.97 14.67
N GLU A 224 -10.36 25.67 13.74
CA GLU A 224 -10.72 25.11 12.42
C GLU A 224 -9.52 24.48 11.69
N PHE A 225 -8.33 25.08 11.82
CA PHE A 225 -7.08 24.58 11.23
C PHE A 225 -6.42 23.44 12.03
N GLY A 226 -6.85 23.17 13.27
CA GLY A 226 -6.28 22.16 14.15
C GLY A 226 -6.88 20.77 13.94
N ALA A 227 -7.28 20.09 15.02
CA ALA A 227 -7.87 18.76 14.99
C ALA A 227 -9.12 18.62 14.07
N PRO A 228 -10.03 19.61 13.98
CA PRO A 228 -11.12 19.61 13.01
C PRO A 228 -10.69 19.42 11.54
N SER A 229 -9.60 20.05 11.10
CA SER A 229 -9.08 19.89 9.73
C SER A 229 -8.67 18.44 9.43
N ILE A 230 -8.09 17.75 10.42
CA ILE A 230 -7.70 16.34 10.32
C ILE A 230 -8.93 15.42 10.26
N ARG A 231 -9.97 15.72 11.06
CA ARG A 231 -11.24 14.98 10.99
C ARG A 231 -11.90 15.14 9.62
N LYS A 232 -11.96 16.39 9.12
CA LYS A 232 -12.46 16.70 7.77
C LYS A 232 -11.67 15.97 6.69
N LEU A 233 -10.34 15.85 6.83
CA LEU A 233 -9.50 15.08 5.92
C LEU A 233 -9.86 13.60 5.87
N LEU A 234 -10.07 12.98 7.02
CA LEU A 234 -10.40 11.55 7.09
C LEU A 234 -11.84 11.27 6.61
N GLU A 235 -12.79 12.15 6.94
CA GLU A 235 -14.16 12.06 6.44
C GLU A 235 -14.21 12.20 4.92
N THR A 236 -13.52 13.21 4.38
CA THR A 236 -13.43 13.42 2.93
C THR A 236 -12.74 12.24 2.24
N MET A 237 -11.72 11.64 2.86
CA MET A 237 -11.07 10.43 2.35
C MET A 237 -12.03 9.23 2.30
N ASP A 238 -12.82 9.03 3.36
CA ASP A 238 -13.80 7.95 3.45
C ASP A 238 -14.89 8.05 2.36
N ASP A 239 -15.27 9.28 1.99
CA ASP A 239 -16.28 9.56 0.97
C ASP A 239 -15.70 9.57 -0.47
N TYR A 240 -14.54 10.19 -0.67
CA TYR A 240 -13.95 10.38 -2.00
C TYR A 240 -13.35 9.09 -2.57
N VAL A 241 -12.70 8.26 -1.74
CA VAL A 241 -12.08 7.02 -2.19
C VAL A 241 -13.13 5.92 -2.18
N PRO A 242 -13.51 5.32 -3.32
CA PRO A 242 -14.47 4.24 -3.32
C PRO A 242 -13.89 2.99 -2.62
N PRO A 243 -14.75 2.07 -2.14
CA PRO A 243 -14.30 0.80 -1.60
C PRO A 243 -13.46 0.03 -2.63
N ILE A 244 -12.20 -0.26 -2.28
CA ILE A 244 -11.28 -0.98 -3.18
C ILE A 244 -11.73 -2.44 -3.30
N VAL A 245 -12.08 -2.85 -4.52
CA VAL A 245 -12.35 -4.26 -4.81
C VAL A 245 -11.03 -4.97 -5.00
N ARG A 246 -10.74 -5.92 -4.11
CA ARG A 246 -9.52 -6.71 -4.13
C ARG A 246 -9.77 -8.04 -4.83
N ASP A 247 -8.79 -8.49 -5.59
CA ASP A 247 -8.80 -9.83 -6.15
C ASP A 247 -8.38 -10.84 -5.08
N LEU A 248 -9.34 -11.57 -4.53
CA LEU A 248 -9.12 -12.62 -3.53
C LEU A 248 -9.05 -14.02 -4.11
N GLN A 249 -9.36 -14.18 -5.40
CA GLN A 249 -9.47 -15.50 -6.06
C GLN A 249 -8.18 -15.92 -6.73
N SER A 250 -7.42 -14.96 -7.27
CA SER A 250 -6.11 -15.25 -7.86
C SER A 250 -5.11 -15.77 -6.83
N PRO A 251 -4.07 -16.51 -7.26
CA PRO A 251 -2.97 -16.90 -6.40
C PRO A 251 -2.31 -15.69 -5.74
N PHE A 252 -1.93 -15.84 -4.47
CA PHE A 252 -1.41 -14.69 -3.74
C PHE A 252 -0.08 -14.20 -4.31
N LEU A 253 0.11 -12.87 -4.26
CA LEU A 253 1.33 -12.20 -4.68
C LEU A 253 1.60 -11.04 -3.73
N MET A 254 2.79 -11.02 -3.16
CA MET A 254 3.24 -10.02 -2.19
C MET A 254 4.67 -9.57 -2.56
N PRO A 255 4.85 -8.34 -3.06
CA PRO A 255 6.17 -7.73 -3.18
C PRO A 255 6.78 -7.51 -1.80
N ILE A 256 8.08 -7.78 -1.68
CA ILE A 256 8.83 -7.56 -0.45
C ILE A 256 9.36 -6.14 -0.44
N ASP A 257 9.01 -5.43 0.63
CA ASP A 257 9.48 -4.07 0.90
C ASP A 257 10.72 -4.10 1.78
N ASN A 258 10.68 -4.93 2.82
CA ASN A 258 11.74 -5.01 3.81
C ASN A 258 11.83 -6.43 4.37
N ALA A 259 13.00 -6.80 4.86
CA ALA A 259 13.23 -8.06 5.53
C ALA A 259 14.13 -7.85 6.75
N PHE A 260 13.82 -8.56 7.84
CA PHE A 260 14.65 -8.55 9.04
C PHE A 260 14.68 -9.92 9.69
N THR A 261 15.64 -10.14 10.58
CA THR A 261 15.74 -11.39 11.33
C THR A 261 15.25 -11.16 12.75
N VAL A 262 14.37 -12.04 13.22
CA VAL A 262 13.95 -12.09 14.62
C VAL A 262 14.76 -13.19 15.32
N PRO A 263 15.57 -12.84 16.35
CA PRO A 263 16.36 -13.81 17.10
C PRO A 263 15.50 -14.97 17.60
N GLY A 264 15.92 -16.20 17.32
CA GLY A 264 15.21 -17.42 17.73
C GLY A 264 13.95 -17.78 16.92
N ARG A 265 13.49 -16.93 15.99
CA ARG A 265 12.35 -17.24 15.09
C ARG A 265 12.76 -17.45 13.63
N GLY A 266 13.63 -16.58 13.10
CA GLY A 266 14.06 -16.64 11.69
C GLY A 266 13.85 -15.33 10.94
N THR A 267 13.82 -15.41 9.61
CA THR A 267 13.66 -14.25 8.72
C THR A 267 12.19 -13.90 8.52
N VAL A 268 11.84 -12.66 8.82
CA VAL A 268 10.52 -12.08 8.59
C VAL A 268 10.62 -11.13 7.40
N VAL A 269 9.73 -11.31 6.43
CA VAL A 269 9.58 -10.41 5.29
C VAL A 269 8.33 -9.57 5.47
N VAL A 270 8.41 -8.30 5.12
CA VAL A 270 7.30 -7.34 5.21
C VAL A 270 6.89 -6.95 3.81
N GLY A 271 5.58 -6.95 3.57
CA GLY A 271 5.01 -6.61 2.28
C GLY A 271 3.51 -6.38 2.36
N THR A 272 2.98 -5.69 1.36
CA THR A 272 1.54 -5.58 1.14
C THR A 272 1.08 -6.63 0.13
N ILE A 273 0.08 -7.44 0.51
CA ILE A 273 -0.47 -8.46 -0.39
C ILE A 273 -1.22 -7.76 -1.53
N LYS A 274 -0.81 -7.99 -2.78
CA LYS A 274 -1.44 -7.35 -3.96
C LYS A 274 -2.72 -8.02 -4.42
N ARG A 275 -2.74 -9.34 -4.35
CA ARG A 275 -3.87 -10.19 -4.72
C ARG A 275 -3.80 -11.51 -3.96
N GLY A 276 -4.90 -12.24 -3.98
CA GLY A 276 -5.10 -13.55 -3.36
C GLY A 276 -5.23 -13.50 -1.84
N VAL A 277 -5.31 -14.69 -1.27
CA VAL A 277 -5.36 -14.91 0.17
C VAL A 277 -4.15 -15.75 0.57
N MET A 278 -3.48 -15.31 1.62
CA MET A 278 -2.31 -15.98 2.19
C MET A 278 -2.72 -16.68 3.48
N LYS A 279 -2.47 -17.99 3.61
CA LYS A 279 -2.77 -18.72 4.84
C LYS A 279 -1.51 -19.22 5.53
N ARG A 280 -1.61 -19.34 6.84
CA ARG A 280 -0.53 -19.89 7.66
C ARG A 280 -0.26 -21.34 7.26
N ASN A 281 1.02 -21.66 7.13
CA ASN A 281 1.59 -22.93 6.67
C ASN A 281 1.47 -23.24 5.18
N ASP A 282 1.01 -22.29 4.36
CA ASP A 282 1.03 -22.48 2.90
C ASP A 282 2.46 -22.57 2.34
N GLU A 283 2.60 -23.30 1.23
CA GLU A 283 3.82 -23.31 0.42
C GLU A 283 3.89 -22.05 -0.45
N ALA A 284 5.08 -21.45 -0.52
CA ALA A 284 5.32 -20.21 -1.24
C ALA A 284 6.65 -20.25 -1.98
N ASP A 285 6.74 -19.55 -3.09
CA ASP A 285 7.99 -19.32 -3.81
C ASP A 285 8.43 -17.87 -3.60
N LEU A 286 9.69 -17.70 -3.23
CA LEU A 286 10.40 -16.42 -3.22
C LEU A 286 11.13 -16.27 -4.55
N ILE A 287 10.66 -15.35 -5.40
CA ILE A 287 11.10 -15.21 -6.78
C ILE A 287 11.62 -13.78 -7.02
N GLY A 288 12.77 -13.65 -7.65
CA GLY A 288 13.35 -12.36 -8.04
C GLY A 288 14.86 -12.46 -8.22
N PHE A 289 15.44 -11.51 -8.97
CA PHE A 289 16.89 -11.39 -9.20
C PHE A 289 17.51 -12.70 -9.73
N GLY A 290 16.81 -13.39 -10.64
CA GLY A 290 17.25 -14.69 -11.17
C GLY A 290 17.09 -15.89 -10.23
N HIS A 291 16.62 -15.68 -8.99
CA HIS A 291 16.43 -16.73 -7.99
C HIS A 291 14.97 -17.16 -7.88
N ASN A 292 14.76 -18.45 -7.64
CA ASN A 292 13.47 -19.03 -7.27
C ASN A 292 13.71 -20.01 -6.11
N ILE A 293 13.30 -19.61 -4.90
CA ILE A 293 13.56 -20.32 -3.66
C ILE A 293 12.22 -20.74 -3.04
N LYS A 294 12.04 -22.04 -2.84
CA LYS A 294 10.85 -22.58 -2.18
C LYS A 294 10.90 -22.34 -0.67
N THR A 295 9.79 -21.93 -0.08
CA THR A 295 9.65 -21.73 1.35
C THR A 295 8.22 -22.04 1.83
N THR A 296 8.00 -21.96 3.13
CA THR A 296 6.68 -22.16 3.76
C THR A 296 6.40 -21.02 4.74
N LEU A 297 5.16 -20.56 4.77
CA LEU A 297 4.72 -19.42 5.57
C LEU A 297 4.47 -19.86 7.03
N SER A 298 5.43 -19.68 7.92
CA SER A 298 5.35 -20.25 9.29
C SER A 298 4.39 -19.49 10.21
N ASP A 299 4.40 -18.16 10.11
CA ASP A 299 3.54 -17.27 10.88
C ASP A 299 3.27 -16.01 10.06
N ILE A 300 2.06 -15.47 10.14
CA ILE A 300 1.64 -14.25 9.45
C ILE A 300 1.20 -13.26 10.53
N GLN A 301 1.71 -12.04 10.49
CA GLN A 301 1.43 -11.01 11.48
C GLN A 301 0.94 -9.73 10.83
N ILE A 302 -0.18 -9.20 11.31
CA ILE A 302 -0.70 -7.87 10.94
C ILE A 302 -0.58 -7.00 12.20
N PHE A 303 0.12 -5.87 12.10
CA PHE A 303 0.38 -4.97 13.24
C PHE A 303 0.85 -5.68 14.53
N LYS A 304 1.79 -6.64 14.39
CA LYS A 304 2.36 -7.47 15.47
C LYS A 304 1.38 -8.47 16.13
N LYS A 305 0.21 -8.70 15.54
CA LYS A 305 -0.73 -9.74 15.97
C LYS A 305 -0.69 -10.89 14.97
N SER A 306 -0.50 -12.12 15.44
CA SER A 306 -0.54 -13.30 14.56
C SER A 306 -1.96 -13.55 14.08
N VAL A 307 -2.11 -13.80 12.78
CA VAL A 307 -3.38 -14.09 12.11
C VAL A 307 -3.29 -15.44 11.39
N THR A 308 -4.43 -16.09 11.19
CA THR A 308 -4.52 -17.38 10.49
C THR A 308 -4.49 -17.22 8.98
N GLU A 309 -5.08 -16.13 8.49
CA GLU A 309 -5.13 -15.75 7.09
C GLU A 309 -4.96 -14.25 6.96
N ALA A 310 -4.44 -13.81 5.82
CA ALA A 310 -4.32 -12.41 5.43
C ALA A 310 -4.83 -12.23 4.00
N LEU A 311 -5.49 -11.10 3.76
CA LEU A 311 -6.18 -10.81 2.52
C LEU A 311 -5.38 -9.82 1.67
N ALA A 312 -5.66 -9.79 0.37
CA ALA A 312 -5.13 -8.77 -0.51
C ALA A 312 -5.48 -7.36 0.00
N GLY A 313 -4.45 -6.52 0.13
CA GLY A 313 -4.50 -5.19 0.72
C GLY A 313 -3.87 -5.10 2.11
N ASP A 314 -3.75 -6.21 2.84
CA ASP A 314 -3.15 -6.19 4.17
C ASP A 314 -1.63 -6.01 4.09
N ASN A 315 -1.09 -5.15 4.95
CA ASN A 315 0.35 -5.05 5.20
C ASN A 315 0.74 -6.07 6.28
N VAL A 316 1.52 -7.06 5.90
CA VAL A 316 1.82 -8.25 6.71
C VAL A 316 3.32 -8.41 6.91
N GLY A 317 3.69 -8.89 8.10
CA GLY A 317 4.99 -9.49 8.39
C GLY A 317 4.86 -11.01 8.34
N VAL A 318 5.61 -11.66 7.45
CA VAL A 318 5.53 -13.10 7.20
C VAL A 318 6.84 -13.78 7.59
N LEU A 319 6.77 -14.73 8.52
CA LEU A 319 7.92 -15.52 8.94
C LEU A 319 8.16 -16.67 7.96
N LEU A 320 9.31 -16.65 7.28
CA LEU A 320 9.69 -17.67 6.30
C LEU A 320 10.49 -18.80 6.95
N ARG A 321 10.11 -20.04 6.67
CA ARG A 321 10.79 -21.21 7.24
C ARG A 321 12.14 -21.46 6.56
N GLY A 322 13.18 -21.65 7.37
CA GLY A 322 14.50 -22.08 6.90
C GLY A 322 15.24 -21.05 6.05
N MET A 323 14.80 -19.79 6.04
CA MET A 323 15.40 -18.73 5.26
C MET A 323 16.45 -17.95 6.06
N LYS A 324 17.54 -17.61 5.37
CA LYS A 324 18.56 -16.71 5.88
C LYS A 324 18.27 -15.32 5.34
N ILE A 325 18.56 -14.29 6.11
CA ILE A 325 18.37 -12.91 5.65
C ILE A 325 19.16 -12.59 4.36
N LYS A 326 20.32 -13.23 4.16
CA LYS A 326 21.15 -13.06 2.96
C LYS A 326 20.53 -13.60 1.67
N SER A 327 19.49 -14.44 1.75
CA SER A 327 18.80 -14.97 0.57
C SER A 327 17.54 -14.19 0.23
N VAL A 328 17.26 -13.11 0.96
CA VAL A 328 16.08 -12.28 0.76
C VAL A 328 16.56 -10.87 0.49
N GLU A 329 16.11 -10.31 -0.62
CA GLU A 329 16.40 -8.94 -1.01
C GLU A 329 15.09 -8.17 -1.23
N THR A 330 15.09 -6.88 -0.85
CA THR A 330 13.99 -5.98 -1.18
C THR A 330 13.80 -5.95 -2.70
N GLY A 331 12.55 -6.04 -3.14
CA GLY A 331 12.23 -6.16 -4.56
C GLY A 331 11.91 -7.58 -5.03
N MET A 332 12.27 -8.61 -4.26
CA MET A 332 11.78 -9.97 -4.51
C MET A 332 10.28 -10.06 -4.28
N LEU A 333 9.66 -11.10 -4.86
CA LEU A 333 8.22 -11.37 -4.78
C LEU A 333 8.01 -12.68 -4.02
N LEU A 334 7.16 -12.63 -2.99
CA LEU A 334 6.62 -13.81 -2.34
C LEU A 334 5.29 -14.16 -2.98
N CYS A 335 5.16 -15.36 -3.54
CA CYS A 335 3.97 -15.76 -4.27
C CYS A 335 3.57 -17.20 -3.97
N ALA A 336 2.33 -17.56 -4.33
CA ALA A 336 1.87 -18.94 -4.25
C ALA A 336 2.80 -19.86 -5.06
N ALA A 337 3.10 -21.05 -4.52
CA ALA A 337 4.03 -21.96 -5.16
C ALA A 337 3.65 -22.26 -6.62
N LYS A 338 4.65 -22.21 -7.52
CA LYS A 338 4.53 -22.46 -8.97
C LYS A 338 3.56 -21.55 -9.73
N SER A 339 3.15 -20.43 -9.15
CA SER A 339 2.19 -19.52 -9.79
C SER A 339 2.82 -18.59 -10.84
N PHE A 340 4.10 -18.23 -10.69
CA PHE A 340 4.81 -17.34 -11.61
C PHE A 340 6.05 -17.97 -12.19
N LYS A 341 6.37 -17.57 -13.42
CA LYS A 341 7.61 -17.90 -14.11
C LYS A 341 8.50 -16.67 -14.16
N LEU A 342 9.78 -16.88 -13.91
CA LEU A 342 10.79 -15.84 -13.97
C LEU A 342 11.17 -15.61 -15.44
N SER A 343 11.19 -14.35 -15.87
CA SER A 343 11.73 -13.97 -17.18
C SER A 343 12.54 -12.69 -17.10
N ASN A 344 13.49 -12.53 -18.00
CA ASN A 344 14.25 -11.30 -18.17
C ASN A 344 13.96 -10.60 -19.50
N HIS A 345 12.96 -11.05 -20.26
CA HIS A 345 12.63 -10.48 -21.55
C HIS A 345 11.13 -10.18 -21.66
N TYR A 346 10.78 -8.97 -22.09
CA TYR A 346 9.41 -8.47 -22.09
C TYR A 346 9.14 -7.58 -23.31
N LYS A 347 7.88 -7.57 -23.76
CA LYS A 347 7.36 -6.57 -24.69
C LYS A 347 6.58 -5.52 -23.91
N ALA A 348 6.74 -4.25 -24.27
CA ALA A 348 6.11 -3.14 -23.57
C ALA A 348 5.70 -2.01 -24.51
N LYS A 349 4.70 -1.23 -24.07
CA LYS A 349 4.43 0.10 -24.61
C LYS A 349 5.07 1.13 -23.71
N ILE A 350 5.85 2.04 -24.29
CA ILE A 350 6.60 3.06 -23.56
C ILE A 350 6.27 4.45 -24.10
N TYR A 351 6.24 5.43 -23.20
CA TYR A 351 6.17 6.86 -23.47
C TYR A 351 7.42 7.52 -22.91
N PHE A 352 8.14 8.26 -23.76
CA PHE A 352 9.31 9.02 -23.33
C PHE A 352 8.90 10.43 -22.90
N LEU A 353 9.32 10.83 -21.70
CA LEU A 353 8.91 12.10 -21.14
C LEU A 353 9.62 13.26 -21.85
N THR A 354 8.86 14.32 -22.10
CA THR A 354 9.38 15.56 -22.69
C THR A 354 10.22 16.34 -21.68
N ARG A 355 10.95 17.35 -22.16
CA ARG A 355 11.70 18.27 -21.28
C ARG A 355 10.81 18.95 -20.23
N ASN A 356 9.59 19.33 -20.61
CA ASN A 356 8.69 20.08 -19.74
C ASN A 356 8.16 19.20 -18.60
N GLU A 357 8.03 17.90 -18.86
CA GLU A 357 7.67 16.89 -17.86
C GLU A 357 8.86 16.43 -17.00
N GLY A 358 10.03 17.05 -17.17
CA GLY A 358 11.27 16.69 -16.46
C GLY A 358 12.05 15.55 -17.12
N GLY A 359 11.68 15.11 -18.31
CA GLY A 359 12.34 14.05 -19.06
C GLY A 359 13.54 14.50 -19.88
N ARG A 360 13.72 13.87 -21.05
CA ARG A 360 14.96 13.98 -21.84
C ARG A 360 14.84 15.05 -22.92
N LYS A 361 15.99 15.60 -23.37
CA LYS A 361 16.07 16.53 -24.52
C LYS A 361 16.53 15.86 -25.82
N LYS A 362 17.35 14.82 -25.71
CA LYS A 362 17.97 14.12 -26.84
C LYS A 362 17.16 12.87 -27.20
N PRO A 363 17.12 12.49 -28.49
CA PRO A 363 16.50 11.23 -28.91
C PRO A 363 17.17 10.02 -28.25
N ILE A 364 16.42 8.92 -28.25
CA ILE A 364 16.86 7.61 -27.79
C ILE A 364 16.93 6.68 -28.99
N PHE A 365 17.98 5.86 -29.01
CA PHE A 365 18.23 4.83 -30.01
C PHE A 365 18.07 3.45 -29.38
N SER A 366 17.94 2.43 -30.22
CA SER A 366 17.96 1.04 -29.75
C SER A 366 19.25 0.71 -28.97
N LYS A 367 19.20 -0.31 -28.11
CA LYS A 367 20.25 -0.70 -27.15
C LYS A 367 20.46 0.30 -26.01
N TYR A 368 19.51 1.17 -25.75
CA TYR A 368 19.56 2.11 -24.65
C TYR A 368 19.46 1.37 -23.31
N SER A 369 20.47 1.49 -22.45
CA SER A 369 20.54 0.75 -21.20
C SER A 369 20.43 1.70 -20.01
N GLN A 370 19.40 1.51 -19.17
CA GLN A 370 19.20 2.30 -17.96
C GLN A 370 18.52 1.53 -16.83
N GLN A 371 18.43 2.15 -15.65
CA GLN A 371 17.75 1.56 -14.50
C GLN A 371 16.23 1.62 -14.71
N MET A 372 15.61 0.44 -14.68
CA MET A 372 14.17 0.27 -14.70
C MET A 372 13.65 0.05 -13.29
N PHE A 373 12.54 0.69 -12.95
CA PHE A 373 11.84 0.55 -11.68
C PHE A 373 10.45 -0.02 -11.95
N SER A 374 10.06 -1.05 -11.19
CA SER A 374 8.69 -1.57 -11.21
C SER A 374 8.34 -2.16 -9.85
N GLY A 375 7.21 -1.74 -9.29
CA GLY A 375 6.85 -2.11 -7.92
C GLY A 375 7.93 -1.70 -6.92
N THR A 376 8.52 -2.67 -6.23
CA THR A 376 9.49 -2.48 -5.15
C THR A 376 10.95 -2.74 -5.58
N TRP A 377 11.20 -3.06 -6.85
CA TRP A 377 12.53 -3.38 -7.35
C TRP A 377 13.02 -2.44 -8.43
N ASN A 378 14.34 -2.40 -8.59
CA ASN A 378 15.00 -1.70 -9.68
C ASN A 378 16.17 -2.51 -10.24
N ILE A 379 16.22 -2.66 -11.56
CA ILE A 379 17.24 -3.45 -12.26
C ILE A 379 17.68 -2.73 -13.53
N ALA A 380 18.95 -2.90 -13.92
CA ALA A 380 19.43 -2.45 -15.21
C ALA A 380 18.67 -3.16 -16.35
N CYS A 381 18.06 -2.38 -17.22
CA CYS A 381 17.30 -2.83 -18.37
C CYS A 381 17.88 -2.24 -19.64
N ARG A 382 18.04 -3.07 -20.67
CA ARG A 382 18.27 -2.62 -22.04
C ARG A 382 16.94 -2.53 -22.78
N ILE A 383 16.76 -1.42 -23.47
CA ILE A 383 15.59 -1.11 -24.28
C ILE A 383 16.04 -1.21 -25.74
N ASP A 384 15.40 -2.09 -26.48
CA ASP A 384 15.53 -2.21 -27.92
C ASP A 384 14.23 -1.72 -28.56
N LEU A 385 14.37 -0.75 -29.47
CA LEU A 385 13.23 -0.23 -30.23
C LEU A 385 12.74 -1.30 -31.21
N ASP A 386 11.48 -1.20 -31.60
CA ASP A 386 10.96 -1.99 -32.72
C ASP A 386 11.87 -1.77 -33.97
N PRO A 387 12.20 -2.82 -34.75
CA PRO A 387 13.04 -2.67 -35.95
C PRO A 387 12.54 -1.63 -36.96
N SER A 388 11.23 -1.33 -36.98
CA SER A 388 10.66 -0.26 -37.79
C SER A 388 11.05 1.14 -37.32
N LEU A 389 11.40 1.31 -36.04
CA LEU A 389 11.74 2.57 -35.39
C LEU A 389 13.25 2.68 -35.17
N HIS A 390 13.89 3.58 -35.92
CA HIS A 390 15.33 3.85 -35.76
C HIS A 390 15.65 4.67 -34.51
N MET A 391 14.76 5.60 -34.16
CA MET A 391 14.90 6.49 -33.01
C MET A 391 13.52 6.87 -32.48
N MET A 392 13.46 7.24 -31.20
CA MET A 392 12.27 7.85 -30.59
C MET A 392 12.62 9.21 -30.00
N MET A 393 11.75 10.19 -30.23
CA MET A 393 11.87 11.53 -29.67
C MET A 393 11.21 11.60 -28.28
N PRO A 394 11.71 12.47 -27.38
CA PRO A 394 10.97 12.80 -26.16
C PRO A 394 9.56 13.32 -26.50
N GLY A 395 8.53 12.71 -25.92
CA GLY A 395 7.11 12.93 -26.25
C GLY A 395 6.49 11.82 -27.11
N ASP A 396 7.31 10.94 -27.69
CA ASP A 396 6.80 9.82 -28.48
C ASP A 396 6.36 8.64 -27.60
N HIS A 397 5.35 7.92 -28.08
CA HIS A 397 4.96 6.62 -27.59
C HIS A 397 5.28 5.54 -28.62
N GLY A 398 5.66 4.35 -28.17
CA GLY A 398 6.05 3.27 -29.07
C GLY A 398 6.09 1.91 -28.39
N GLU A 399 6.18 0.85 -29.20
CA GLU A 399 6.44 -0.50 -28.71
C GLU A 399 7.94 -0.75 -28.60
N VAL A 400 8.37 -1.34 -27.50
CA VAL A 400 9.77 -1.65 -27.22
C VAL A 400 9.92 -3.04 -26.64
N TYR A 401 11.12 -3.59 -26.82
CA TYR A 401 11.57 -4.82 -26.23
C TYR A 401 12.50 -4.50 -25.05
N LEU A 402 12.22 -5.09 -23.90
CA LEU A 402 12.96 -4.90 -22.66
C LEU A 402 13.77 -6.15 -22.35
N THR A 403 15.05 -5.99 -22.03
CA THR A 403 15.91 -7.05 -21.52
C THR A 403 16.49 -6.65 -20.18
N LEU A 404 16.11 -7.36 -19.13
CA LEU A 404 16.62 -7.17 -17.78
C LEU A 404 17.95 -7.89 -17.59
N LEU A 405 18.82 -7.32 -16.76
CA LEU A 405 20.10 -7.93 -16.39
C LEU A 405 19.88 -9.29 -15.68
N GLU A 406 18.88 -9.34 -14.82
CA GLU A 406 18.46 -10.53 -14.08
C GLU A 406 16.95 -10.71 -14.26
N GLY A 407 16.49 -11.95 -14.17
CA GLY A 407 15.07 -12.23 -14.39
C GLY A 407 14.22 -11.83 -13.18
N MET A 408 13.09 -11.19 -13.50
CA MET A 408 12.06 -10.79 -12.55
C MET A 408 10.74 -11.43 -12.94
N VAL A 409 9.71 -11.20 -12.14
CA VAL A 409 8.33 -11.50 -12.52
C VAL A 409 7.64 -10.19 -12.84
N MET A 410 7.12 -10.08 -14.05
CA MET A 410 6.23 -8.98 -14.44
C MET A 410 4.96 -9.54 -15.04
N THR A 411 3.83 -8.94 -14.71
CA THR A 411 2.53 -9.31 -15.28
C THR A 411 2.13 -8.35 -16.40
N GLN A 412 1.33 -8.81 -17.34
CA GLN A 412 0.70 -7.94 -18.33
C GLN A 412 -0.09 -6.83 -17.64
N GLY A 413 0.05 -5.59 -18.14
CA GLY A 413 -0.54 -4.40 -17.54
C GLY A 413 0.27 -3.81 -16.39
N GLN A 414 1.38 -4.42 -15.96
CA GLN A 414 2.22 -3.88 -14.90
C GLN A 414 2.96 -2.63 -15.38
N PRO A 415 2.84 -1.50 -14.66
CA PRO A 415 3.58 -0.29 -15.00
C PRO A 415 5.05 -0.39 -14.59
N PHE A 416 5.89 0.34 -15.30
CA PHE A 416 7.29 0.54 -14.98
C PHE A 416 7.77 1.92 -15.40
N THR A 417 8.89 2.35 -14.84
CA THR A 417 9.54 3.61 -15.18
C THR A 417 11.01 3.38 -15.47
N ILE A 418 11.58 4.20 -16.34
CA ILE A 418 13.01 4.18 -16.66
C ILE A 418 13.62 5.47 -16.15
N ARG A 419 14.71 5.36 -15.40
CA ARG A 419 15.44 6.52 -14.87
C ARG A 419 16.87 6.56 -15.38
N GLU A 420 17.29 7.76 -15.77
CA GLU A 420 18.65 8.11 -16.15
C GLU A 420 19.14 9.19 -15.20
N ASN A 421 20.28 8.99 -14.54
CA ASN A 421 20.87 9.96 -13.62
C ASN A 421 19.87 10.48 -12.55
N ASN A 422 19.09 9.58 -11.95
CA ASN A 422 18.02 9.89 -11.00
C ASN A 422 16.87 10.75 -11.56
N VAL A 423 16.71 10.87 -12.88
CA VAL A 423 15.57 11.56 -13.51
C VAL A 423 14.73 10.54 -14.28
N THR A 424 13.41 10.61 -14.15
CA THR A 424 12.49 9.73 -14.89
C THR A 424 12.43 10.18 -16.35
N VAL A 425 12.89 9.31 -17.24
CA VAL A 425 12.95 9.60 -18.69
C VAL A 425 11.86 8.89 -19.48
N ALA A 426 11.31 7.80 -18.95
CA ALA A 426 10.26 7.06 -19.62
C ALA A 426 9.31 6.40 -18.62
N THR A 427 8.07 6.21 -19.04
CA THR A 427 7.05 5.40 -18.37
C THR A 427 6.50 4.39 -19.34
N GLY A 428 6.15 3.20 -18.88
CA GLY A 428 5.61 2.18 -19.75
C GLY A 428 4.77 1.15 -19.03
N ILE A 429 4.12 0.31 -19.83
CA ILE A 429 3.28 -0.78 -19.37
C ILE A 429 3.71 -2.05 -20.11
N ILE A 430 3.88 -3.14 -19.36
CA ILE A 430 4.18 -4.45 -19.94
C ILE A 430 2.98 -4.96 -20.73
N THR A 431 3.21 -5.31 -21.99
CA THR A 431 2.18 -5.89 -22.87
C THR A 431 2.29 -7.40 -22.93
N ASP A 432 3.50 -7.96 -22.90
CA ASP A 432 3.71 -9.40 -22.99
C ASP A 432 5.02 -9.86 -22.32
N THR A 433 5.04 -11.12 -21.88
CA THR A 433 6.22 -11.79 -21.32
C THR A 433 6.84 -12.71 -22.36
N LEU A 434 8.10 -12.48 -22.69
CA LEU A 434 8.83 -13.23 -23.71
C LEU A 434 9.72 -14.31 -23.06
N PRO A 435 10.16 -15.33 -23.82
CA PRO A 435 11.15 -16.29 -23.33
C PRO A 435 12.44 -15.60 -22.90
N SER A 436 13.05 -16.09 -21.82
CA SER A 436 14.27 -15.50 -21.29
C SER A 436 15.44 -15.58 -22.26
N ILE A 437 16.26 -14.52 -22.28
CA ILE A 437 17.45 -14.42 -23.12
C ILE A 437 18.69 -14.52 -22.24
N GLU A 438 19.71 -15.27 -22.68
CA GLU A 438 20.99 -15.30 -21.96
C GLU A 438 21.69 -13.93 -22.04
N VAL A 439 22.07 -13.37 -20.88
CA VAL A 439 22.84 -12.13 -20.81
C VAL A 439 24.33 -12.47 -20.63
N PRO A 440 25.18 -12.34 -21.68
CA PRO A 440 26.54 -12.83 -21.63
C PRO A 440 27.39 -12.04 -20.62
N LYS A 441 27.90 -12.71 -19.58
CA LYS A 441 28.75 -12.11 -18.53
C LYS A 441 28.10 -10.89 -17.84
N GLY A 442 26.78 -10.85 -17.73
CA GLY A 442 26.06 -9.72 -17.14
C GLY A 442 26.19 -8.41 -17.93
N ARG A 443 26.53 -8.47 -19.22
CA ARG A 443 26.67 -7.28 -20.08
C ARG A 443 25.50 -7.17 -21.04
N LEU A 444 24.52 -6.34 -20.69
CA LEU A 444 23.34 -6.05 -21.51
C LEU A 444 23.68 -5.60 -22.95
N GLY A 445 24.76 -4.85 -23.14
CA GLY A 445 25.21 -4.41 -24.46
C GLY A 445 25.66 -5.53 -25.41
N LYS A 446 25.91 -6.75 -24.89
CA LYS A 446 26.31 -7.92 -25.68
C LYS A 446 25.15 -8.87 -26.00
N VAL A 447 23.94 -8.56 -25.54
CA VAL A 447 22.76 -9.36 -25.84
C VAL A 447 22.47 -9.30 -27.34
N VAL A 448 22.30 -10.47 -27.95
CA VAL A 448 21.88 -10.62 -29.34
C VAL A 448 20.39 -10.92 -29.35
N MET A 449 19.59 -9.98 -29.87
CA MET A 449 18.16 -10.20 -30.05
C MET A 449 17.98 -11.12 -31.25
N LYS A 450 17.25 -12.22 -31.07
CA LYS A 450 16.68 -12.99 -32.17
C LYS A 450 15.27 -12.45 -32.36
N TYR A 451 15.06 -11.67 -33.41
CA TYR A 451 13.71 -11.36 -33.86
C TYR A 451 13.28 -12.60 -34.66
N ASP A 452 12.19 -13.26 -34.26
CA ASP A 452 11.61 -14.30 -35.10
C ASP A 452 11.12 -13.60 -36.38
N ASP A 453 11.66 -14.02 -37.53
CA ASP A 453 11.30 -13.53 -38.87
C ASP A 453 9.84 -13.84 -39.24
#